data_AF-X2CSL1-F1
#
_entry.id   AF-X2CSL1-F1
#
_cell.length_a   1.000
_cell.length_b   1.000
_cell.length_c   1.000
_cell.angle_alpha   90.00
_cell.angle_beta   90.00
_cell.angle_gamma   90.00
#
_symmetry.space_group_name_H-M   'P 1'
#
loop_
_entity.id
_entity.type
_entity.pdbx_description
1 polymer ?
#
loop_
_entity_poly.entity_id
_entity_poly.type
_entity_poly.pdbx_seq_one_letter_code
_entity_poly.pdbx_strand_id
1 'polypeptide(L)'
;APVILALLGIWYHNFFGAESHALLPYDQYLHRFAAYFQQGDMESNGKYVTKSGSQVDYTTGPIVWGEPGTNGQHAFYQLIHQGTRLIPADFIAPVESHNPLRENLRHKILLANFLAQTEALMKGKTTDEA
;
A
#
# COMPACT_ATOMS: atom_id res chain seq x y z
N ALA A 1 -13.38 9.95 5.78
CA ALA A 1 -12.27 8.99 5.59
C ALA A 1 -12.45 8.13 4.32
N PRO A 2 -13.47 7.26 4.17
CA PRO A 2 -13.50 6.28 3.07
C PRO A 2 -13.62 6.91 1.67
N VAL A 3 -14.39 7.99 1.53
CA VAL A 3 -14.58 8.69 0.24
C VAL A 3 -13.26 9.23 -0.30
N ILE A 4 -12.41 9.79 0.56
CA ILE A 4 -11.12 10.36 0.14
C ILE A 4 -10.18 9.27 -0.34
N LEU A 5 -10.10 8.14 0.38
CA LEU A 5 -9.28 6.99 -0.04
C LEU A 5 -9.74 6.44 -1.39
N ALA A 6 -11.06 6.30 -1.59
CA ALA A 6 -11.62 5.86 -2.87
C ALA A 6 -11.29 6.83 -4.02
N LEU A 7 -11.42 8.14 -3.79
CA LEU A 7 -11.11 9.15 -4.82
C LEU A 7 -9.62 9.20 -5.16
N LEU A 8 -8.72 9.02 -4.19
CA LEU A 8 -7.28 8.87 -4.45
C LEU A 8 -6.98 7.60 -5.25
N GLY A 9 -7.66 6.49 -4.94
CA GLY A 9 -7.59 5.26 -5.71
C GLY A 9 -7.99 5.46 -7.16
N ILE A 10 -9.14 6.09 -7.42
CA ILE A 10 -9.60 6.46 -8.77
C ILE A 10 -8.58 7.36 -9.46
N TRP A 11 -8.03 8.35 -8.75
CA TRP A 11 -7.04 9.28 -9.29
C TRP A 11 -5.80 8.53 -9.82
N TYR A 12 -5.18 7.70 -9.00
CA TYR A 12 -3.98 6.96 -9.43
C TYR A 12 -4.29 5.86 -10.44
N HIS A 13 -5.41 5.17 -10.27
CA HIS A 13 -5.77 4.06 -11.15
C HIS A 13 -6.19 4.53 -12.53
N ASN A 14 -7.18 5.43 -12.62
CA ASN A 14 -7.77 5.83 -13.90
C ASN A 14 -7.01 6.94 -14.61
N PHE A 15 -6.30 7.82 -13.89
CA PHE A 15 -5.59 8.94 -14.51
C PHE A 15 -4.09 8.71 -14.62
N PHE A 16 -3.47 8.02 -13.65
CA PHE A 16 -2.03 7.70 -13.70
C PHE A 16 -1.74 6.28 -14.20
N GLY A 17 -2.78 5.46 -14.45
CA GLY A 17 -2.62 4.10 -14.96
C GLY A 17 -1.97 3.13 -13.96
N ALA A 18 -2.03 3.42 -12.66
CA ALA A 18 -1.51 2.52 -11.64
C ALA A 18 -2.37 1.24 -11.56
N GLU A 19 -1.83 0.12 -12.03
CA GLU A 19 -2.56 -1.16 -12.09
C GLU A 19 -2.70 -1.86 -10.72
N SER A 20 -1.87 -1.49 -9.74
CA SER A 20 -1.79 -2.20 -8.46
C SER A 20 -1.82 -1.25 -7.27
N HIS A 21 -2.32 -1.74 -6.14
CA HIS A 21 -2.40 -1.01 -4.87
C HIS A 21 -1.80 -1.86 -3.74
N ALA A 22 -0.81 -1.31 -3.04
CA ALA A 22 -0.11 -2.02 -1.97
C ALA A 22 -0.70 -1.71 -0.59
N LEU A 23 -0.97 -2.74 0.21
CA LEU A 23 -1.39 -2.60 1.62
C LEU A 23 -0.26 -3.07 2.53
N LEU A 24 0.36 -2.15 3.27
CA LEU A 24 1.63 -2.37 3.97
C LEU A 24 1.47 -2.10 5.47
N PRO A 25 0.85 -3.03 6.23
CA PRO A 25 0.66 -2.87 7.66
C PRO A 25 1.98 -3.09 8.43
N TYR A 26 2.40 -2.12 9.24
CA TYR A 26 3.51 -2.24 10.18
C TYR A 26 2.99 -2.81 11.51
N ASP A 27 2.39 -3.99 11.41
CA ASP A 27 1.92 -4.79 12.54
C ASP A 27 1.87 -6.27 12.12
N GLN A 28 2.50 -7.15 12.90
CA GLN A 28 2.59 -8.57 12.57
C GLN A 28 1.25 -9.32 12.77
N TYR A 29 0.37 -8.88 13.67
CA TYR A 29 -0.97 -9.44 13.80
C TYR A 29 -1.80 -9.20 12.54
N LEU A 30 -1.51 -8.14 11.79
CA LEU A 30 -2.14 -7.82 10.50
C LEU A 30 -1.53 -8.55 9.30
N HIS A 31 -0.73 -9.61 9.48
CA HIS A 31 -0.12 -10.34 8.35
C HIS A 31 -1.10 -10.91 7.31
N ARG A 32 -2.39 -11.12 7.66
CA ARG A 32 -3.44 -11.55 6.71
C ARG A 32 -4.32 -10.40 6.21
N PHE A 33 -4.05 -9.17 6.62
CA PHE A 33 -4.87 -8.01 6.27
C PHE A 33 -4.90 -7.76 4.76
N ALA A 34 -3.74 -7.76 4.10
CA ALA A 34 -3.67 -7.60 2.66
C ALA A 34 -4.39 -8.74 1.91
N ALA A 35 -4.27 -9.99 2.40
CA ALA A 35 -4.97 -11.14 1.82
C ALA A 35 -6.50 -11.06 1.98
N TYR A 36 -6.99 -10.49 3.09
CA TYR A 36 -8.42 -10.25 3.29
C TYR A 36 -8.96 -9.23 2.26
N PHE A 37 -8.24 -8.12 2.06
CA PHE A 37 -8.63 -7.09 1.09
C PHE A 37 -8.36 -7.47 -0.36
N GLN A 38 -7.45 -8.41 -0.65
CA GLN A 38 -7.33 -9.02 -1.98
C GLN A 38 -8.68 -9.58 -2.43
N GLN A 39 -9.32 -10.39 -1.59
CA GLN A 39 -10.66 -10.88 -1.90
C GLN A 39 -11.67 -9.72 -1.91
N GLY A 40 -11.71 -8.93 -0.83
CA GLY A 40 -12.73 -7.89 -0.66
C GLY A 40 -12.77 -6.83 -1.77
N ASP A 41 -11.62 -6.37 -2.25
CA ASP A 41 -11.54 -5.37 -3.31
C ASP A 41 -11.64 -6.02 -4.69
N MET A 42 -10.77 -6.99 -4.99
CA MET A 42 -10.64 -7.52 -6.35
C MET A 42 -11.88 -8.32 -6.77
N GLU A 43 -12.50 -9.08 -5.86
CA GLU A 43 -13.76 -9.79 -6.16
C GLU A 43 -14.94 -8.82 -6.33
N SER A 44 -14.94 -7.70 -5.62
CA SER A 44 -15.99 -6.69 -5.71
C SER A 44 -15.88 -5.88 -7.00
N ASN A 45 -14.69 -5.32 -7.25
CA ASN A 45 -14.45 -4.28 -8.25
C ASN A 45 -13.76 -4.78 -9.53
N GLY A 46 -13.26 -6.02 -9.56
CA GLY A 46 -12.73 -6.70 -10.75
C GLY A 46 -13.83 -7.06 -11.75
N LYS A 47 -14.51 -6.04 -12.28
CA LYS A 47 -15.68 -6.14 -13.13
C LYS A 47 -15.49 -5.25 -14.36
N TYR A 48 -16.16 -5.61 -15.45
CA TYR A 48 -16.07 -4.87 -16.72
C TYR A 48 -17.43 -4.48 -17.31
N VAL A 49 -18.53 -4.80 -16.62
CA VAL A 49 -19.89 -4.52 -17.05
C VAL A 49 -20.57 -3.65 -16.01
N THR A 50 -21.17 -2.54 -16.44
CA THR A 50 -21.92 -1.61 -15.58
C THR A 50 -23.27 -2.21 -15.19
N LYS A 51 -23.96 -1.57 -14.23
CA LYS A 51 -25.31 -1.96 -13.84
C LYS A 51 -26.33 -1.91 -14.99
N SER A 52 -26.09 -1.11 -16.04
CA SER A 52 -26.94 -1.04 -17.23
C SER A 52 -26.64 -2.14 -18.26
N GLY A 53 -25.67 -3.01 -18.01
CA GLY A 53 -25.27 -4.08 -18.93
C GLY A 53 -24.27 -3.65 -20.01
N SER A 54 -23.82 -2.39 -19.99
CA SER A 54 -22.82 -1.89 -20.94
C SER A 54 -21.40 -2.23 -20.47
N GLN A 55 -20.49 -2.50 -21.39
CA GLN A 55 -19.06 -2.65 -21.06
C GLN A 55 -18.44 -1.29 -20.70
N VAL A 56 -17.49 -1.29 -19.78
CA VAL A 56 -16.70 -0.10 -19.41
C VAL A 56 -15.57 0.14 -20.42
N ASP A 57 -15.23 1.40 -20.65
CA ASP A 57 -14.09 1.86 -21.46
C ASP A 57 -12.94 2.43 -20.59
N TYR A 58 -13.00 2.19 -19.29
CA TYR A 58 -12.03 2.58 -18.27
C TYR A 58 -11.60 1.37 -17.43
N THR A 59 -10.49 1.50 -16.71
CA THR A 59 -9.98 0.47 -15.79
C THR A 59 -10.78 0.46 -14.48
N THR A 60 -10.96 -0.71 -13.85
CA THR A 60 -11.83 -0.87 -12.66
C THR A 60 -11.06 -1.20 -11.38
N GLY A 61 -11.28 -2.37 -10.77
CA GLY A 61 -10.58 -2.75 -9.53
C GLY A 61 -9.08 -2.92 -9.77
N PRO A 62 -8.19 -2.42 -8.89
CA PRO A 62 -6.75 -2.63 -9.00
C PRO A 62 -6.36 -4.03 -8.53
N ILE A 63 -5.12 -4.44 -8.84
CA ILE A 63 -4.51 -5.61 -8.21
C ILE A 63 -4.06 -5.21 -6.79
N VAL A 64 -4.73 -5.73 -5.77
CA VAL A 64 -4.36 -5.48 -4.37
C VAL A 64 -3.35 -6.52 -3.90
N TRP A 65 -2.30 -6.09 -3.19
CA TRP A 65 -1.28 -7.00 -2.66
C TRP A 65 -0.53 -6.37 -1.47
N GLY A 66 0.27 -7.16 -0.75
CA GLY A 66 1.11 -6.63 0.32
C GLY A 66 1.45 -7.67 1.39
N GLU A 67 2.42 -7.30 2.24
CA GLU A 67 2.92 -8.07 3.38
C GLU A 67 3.23 -7.09 4.52
N PRO A 68 3.22 -7.55 5.79
CA PRO A 68 3.50 -6.67 6.90
C PRO A 68 4.96 -6.16 6.89
N GLY A 69 5.14 -4.94 7.40
CA GLY A 69 6.45 -4.36 7.66
C GLY A 69 7.11 -5.00 8.90
N THR A 70 8.44 -5.14 8.95
CA THR A 70 9.44 -4.69 7.96
C THR A 70 9.80 -5.77 6.93
N ASN A 71 9.15 -6.94 6.96
CA ASN A 71 9.47 -8.05 6.05
C ASN A 71 9.36 -7.65 4.57
N GLY A 72 8.31 -6.90 4.22
CA GLY A 72 8.12 -6.38 2.86
C GLY A 72 9.29 -5.52 2.34
N GLN A 73 10.00 -4.83 3.24
CA GLN A 73 11.16 -3.99 2.89
C GLN A 73 12.31 -4.81 2.29
N HIS A 74 12.45 -6.06 2.72
CA HIS A 74 13.50 -6.97 2.26
C HIS A 74 13.04 -7.91 1.14
N ALA A 75 11.81 -7.75 0.65
CA ALA A 75 11.23 -8.59 -0.39
C ALA A 75 11.02 -7.83 -1.70
N PHE A 76 10.20 -6.78 -1.70
CA PHE A 76 9.71 -6.15 -2.93
C PHE A 76 9.81 -4.62 -2.94
N TYR A 77 10.24 -3.99 -1.85
CA TYR A 77 10.39 -2.52 -1.80
C TYR A 77 11.43 -2.00 -2.79
N GLN A 78 12.41 -2.82 -3.19
CA GLN A 78 13.33 -2.49 -4.28
C GLN A 78 12.59 -2.10 -5.56
N LEU A 79 11.54 -2.85 -5.91
CA LEU A 79 10.71 -2.56 -7.09
C LEU A 79 9.86 -1.30 -6.86
N ILE A 80 9.35 -1.08 -5.65
CA ILE A 80 8.56 0.12 -5.33
C ILE A 80 9.42 1.38 -5.45
N HIS A 81 10.67 1.34 -4.99
CA HIS A 81 11.58 2.49 -4.98
C HIS A 81 12.27 2.76 -6.32
N GLN A 82 12.69 1.71 -7.04
CA GLN A 82 13.55 1.86 -8.23
C GLN A 82 13.00 1.11 -9.46
N GLY A 83 11.79 0.58 -9.39
CA GLY A 83 11.13 -0.04 -10.52
C GLY A 83 10.53 0.98 -11.49
N THR A 84 9.91 0.45 -12.56
CA THR A 84 9.29 1.25 -13.62
C THR A 84 7.77 1.37 -13.47
N ARG A 85 7.21 0.90 -12.35
CA ARG A 85 5.76 0.89 -12.09
C ARG A 85 5.44 1.89 -10.98
N LEU A 86 4.40 2.70 -11.19
CA LEU A 86 3.82 3.51 -10.12
C LEU A 86 2.89 2.63 -9.28
N ILE A 87 3.15 2.56 -7.98
CA ILE A 87 2.41 1.72 -7.04
C ILE A 87 1.96 2.58 -5.85
N PRO A 88 0.70 3.05 -5.82
CA PRO A 88 0.09 3.61 -4.62
C PRO A 88 0.17 2.61 -3.47
N ALA A 89 0.49 3.10 -2.27
CA ALA A 89 0.73 2.27 -1.11
C ALA A 89 0.11 2.86 0.16
N ASP A 90 -0.73 2.07 0.84
CA ASP A 90 -1.28 2.42 2.14
C ASP A 90 -0.41 1.85 3.26
N PHE A 91 0.22 2.75 4.00
CA PHE A 91 0.99 2.43 5.20
C PHE A 91 0.09 2.54 6.43
N ILE A 92 -0.02 1.44 7.20
CA ILE A 92 -0.88 1.37 8.39
C ILE A 92 -0.04 0.95 9.61
N ALA A 93 -0.11 1.66 10.73
CA ALA A 93 0.60 1.28 11.96
C ALA A 93 -0.18 1.69 13.21
N PRO A 94 -0.18 0.88 14.29
CA PRO A 94 -0.70 1.30 15.58
C PRO A 94 0.31 2.19 16.31
N VAL A 95 -0.19 3.21 17.02
CA VAL A 95 0.66 4.08 17.86
C VAL A 95 1.22 3.30 19.06
N GLU A 96 0.41 2.43 19.65
CA GLU A 96 0.77 1.62 20.81
C GLU A 96 0.96 0.14 20.42
N SER A 97 1.99 -0.49 20.98
CA SER A 97 2.23 -1.92 20.77
C SER A 97 1.47 -2.75 21.80
N HIS A 98 0.85 -3.84 21.36
CA HIS A 98 0.36 -4.89 22.27
C HIS A 98 1.50 -5.61 23.02
N ASN A 99 2.75 -5.49 22.56
CA ASN A 99 3.94 -6.12 23.13
C ASN A 99 5.02 -5.05 23.42
N PRO A 100 4.92 -4.31 24.53
CA PRO A 100 5.85 -3.22 24.88
C PRO A 100 7.20 -3.75 25.40
N LEU A 101 7.90 -4.51 24.57
CA LEU A 101 9.18 -5.13 24.92
C LEU A 101 10.33 -4.12 24.91
N ARG A 102 11.27 -4.29 25.85
CA ARG A 102 12.47 -3.44 26.00
C ARG A 102 12.11 -1.95 26.05
N GLU A 103 11.21 -1.57 26.95
CA GLU A 103 10.77 -0.17 27.11
C GLU A 103 10.27 0.44 25.79
N ASN A 104 9.49 -0.32 25.02
CA ASN A 104 8.98 0.07 23.68
C ASN A 104 10.05 0.30 22.60
N LEU A 105 11.31 -0.04 22.83
CA LEU A 105 12.38 0.17 21.84
C LEU A 105 12.07 -0.51 20.49
N ARG A 106 11.52 -1.72 20.52
CA ARG A 106 11.15 -2.44 19.27
C ARG A 106 10.08 -1.69 18.48
N HIS A 107 9.05 -1.19 19.16
CA HIS A 107 7.97 -0.44 18.52
C HIS A 107 8.46 0.90 17.98
N LYS A 108 9.35 1.58 18.72
CA LYS A 108 9.98 2.81 18.27
C LYS A 108 10.78 2.60 16.97
N ILE A 109 11.54 1.50 16.87
CA ILE A 109 12.28 1.16 15.64
C ILE A 109 11.33 0.83 14.49
N LEU A 110 10.22 0.11 14.75
CA LEU A 110 9.21 -0.20 13.76
C LEU A 110 8.57 1.08 13.19
N LEU A 111 8.18 2.02 14.05
CA LEU A 111 7.60 3.30 13.65
C LEU A 111 8.62 4.22 12.93
N ALA A 112 9.89 4.18 13.33
CA ALA A 112 10.94 4.90 12.61
C ALA A 112 11.04 4.41 11.15
N ASN A 113 10.98 3.10 10.94
CA ASN A 113 10.95 2.51 9.60
C ASN A 113 9.68 2.87 8.82
N PHE A 114 8.51 2.83 9.47
CA PHE A 114 7.23 3.23 8.87
C PHE A 114 7.29 4.67 8.30
N LEU A 115 7.78 5.61 9.09
CA LEU A 115 7.89 7.02 8.71
C LEU A 115 8.96 7.21 7.62
N ALA A 116 10.14 6.61 7.80
CA ALA A 116 11.25 6.74 6.87
C ALA A 116 10.91 6.22 5.46
N GLN A 117 10.11 5.15 5.35
CA GLN A 117 9.74 4.59 4.05
C GLN A 117 8.83 5.52 3.24
N THR A 118 7.85 6.15 3.87
CA THR A 118 6.97 7.10 3.18
C THR A 118 7.70 8.38 2.79
N GLU A 119 8.61 8.86 3.65
CA GLU A 119 9.49 9.99 3.33
C GLU A 119 10.44 9.67 2.16
N ALA A 120 11.07 8.48 2.17
CA ALA A 120 11.98 8.06 1.12
C ALA A 120 11.29 7.95 -0.25
N LEU A 121 10.05 7.42 -0.30
CA LEU A 121 9.26 7.35 -1.53
C LEU A 121 8.92 8.74 -2.10
N MET A 122 8.66 9.71 -1.22
CA MET A 122 8.34 11.08 -1.63
C MET A 122 9.59 11.86 -2.09
N LYS A 123 10.70 11.75 -1.35
CA LYS A 123 11.89 12.57 -1.58
C LYS A 123 12.83 11.97 -2.63
N GLY A 124 12.95 10.65 -2.68
CA GLY A 124 14.02 9.99 -3.41
C GLY A 124 15.42 10.41 -2.93
N LYS A 125 16.42 10.19 -3.77
CA LYS A 125 17.79 10.68 -3.59
C LYS A 125 18.33 11.10 -4.95
N THR A 126 18.78 12.34 -5.09
CA THR A 126 19.36 12.85 -6.33
C THR A 126 20.79 12.36 -6.52
N THR A 127 21.32 12.49 -7.74
CA THR A 127 22.71 12.11 -8.04
C THR A 127 23.73 12.92 -7.23
N ASP A 128 23.45 14.19 -6.93
CA ASP A 128 24.36 15.06 -6.17
C ASP A 128 24.39 14.73 -4.67
N GLU A 129 23.34 14.12 -4.15
CA GLU A 129 23.25 13.67 -2.75
C GLU A 129 23.85 12.27 -2.55
N ALA A 130 24.08 11.51 -3.63
CA ALA A 130 24.43 10.09 -3.64
C ALA A 130 25.77 9.81 -2.96
#